data_AF-A0A958LBU4-F1
#
_entry.id   AF-A0A958LBU4-F1
#
_cell.length_a   1.000
_cell.length_b   1.000
_cell.length_c   1.000
_cell.angle_alpha   90.00
_cell.angle_beta   90.00
_cell.angle_gamma   90.00
#
_symmetry.space_group_name_H-M   'P 1'
#
loop_
_entity.id
_entity.type
_entity.pdbx_description
1 polymer ?
#
loop_
_entity_poly.entity_id
_entity_poly.type
_entity_poly.pdbx_seq_one_letter_code
_entity_poly.pdbx_strand_id
1 'polypeptide(L)'
;ALSQMFLAIALCFLHRWTSSSQPRHWLGMALAFALALLTKLTTIVLLPVIAVAVALSRISRSWRALARVSAWFLATIMVVDGYYLWFRFGTPENRMGVPHVPAFFGLEGAAPYWFLFSPSRLASRPFVVHGDHEYMSYFLEFIFRSSLFSEIDFGEPYYLTAYLLMLVFGGILALGLWELLRRTLARDHEALLLSAFWLSSLLALGGFRWMAAASVSQDFRYVLGMLIPAAIGWGSWVAHARPVMRRKMIGLTFAGGGLSVYWMVRLAAFQPEFGKHWMLQGQGLLW
;
A
#
# COMPACT_ATOMS: atom_id res chain seq x y z
N ALA A 1 10.35 7.62 -1.68
CA ALA A 1 10.54 7.99 -0.26
C ALA A 1 9.79 9.28 0.08
N LEU A 2 10.10 10.42 -0.56
CA LEU A 2 9.50 11.73 -0.25
C LEU A 2 7.95 11.75 -0.21
N SER A 3 7.28 11.20 -1.22
CA SER A 3 5.81 11.15 -1.26
C SER A 3 5.20 10.42 -0.06
N GLN A 4 5.84 9.35 0.40
CA GLN A 4 5.38 8.55 1.55
C GLN A 4 5.61 9.29 2.86
N MET A 5 6.72 10.04 2.96
CA MET A 5 6.98 10.91 4.11
C MET A 5 5.90 11.99 4.23
N PHE A 6 5.58 12.70 3.13
CA PHE A 6 4.53 13.72 3.14
C PHE A 6 3.14 13.12 3.40
N LEU A 7 2.85 11.93 2.87
CA LEU A 7 1.62 11.18 3.17
C LEU A 7 1.50 10.87 4.67
N ALA A 8 2.59 10.41 5.30
CA ALA A 8 2.61 10.16 6.75
C ALA A 8 2.41 11.43 7.57
N ILE A 9 3.03 12.54 7.17
CA ILE A 9 2.84 13.86 7.80
C ILE A 9 1.38 14.31 7.65
N ALA A 10 0.78 14.15 6.47
CA ALA A 10 -0.62 14.48 6.22
C ALA A 10 -1.56 13.67 7.11
N LEU A 11 -1.34 12.36 7.25
CA LEU A 11 -2.09 11.49 8.16
C LEU A 11 -1.96 11.91 9.64
N CYS A 12 -0.76 12.28 10.07
CA CYS A 12 -0.52 12.76 11.44
C CYS A 12 -1.31 14.05 11.72
N PHE A 13 -1.27 15.02 10.80
CA PHE A 13 -2.03 16.25 10.92
C PHE A 13 -3.55 16.02 10.81
N LEU A 14 -3.99 15.08 9.96
CA LEU A 14 -5.39 14.69 9.86
C LEU A 14 -5.91 14.13 11.19
N HIS A 15 -5.17 13.19 11.78
CA HIS A 15 -5.48 12.64 13.10
C HIS A 15 -5.53 13.74 14.18
N ARG A 16 -4.52 14.62 14.22
CA ARG A 16 -4.51 15.77 15.15
C ARG A 16 -5.68 16.71 14.94
N TRP A 17 -6.07 16.95 13.68
CA TRP A 17 -7.23 17.78 13.36
C TRP A 17 -8.54 17.15 13.83
N THR A 18 -8.71 15.83 13.65
CA THR A 18 -9.91 15.13 14.13
C THR A 18 -10.04 15.17 15.65
N SER A 19 -8.93 15.16 16.40
CA SER A 19 -8.98 15.21 17.87
C SER A 19 -9.10 16.63 18.43
N SER A 20 -8.37 17.61 17.88
CA SER A 20 -8.27 18.96 18.45
C SER A 20 -9.16 20.00 17.78
N SER A 21 -9.65 19.72 16.58
CA SER A 21 -10.41 20.66 15.75
C SER A 21 -9.73 21.98 15.37
N GLN A 22 -8.41 22.09 15.57
CA GLN A 22 -7.70 23.34 15.32
C GLN A 22 -7.41 23.54 13.82
N PRO A 23 -7.72 24.72 13.24
CA PRO A 23 -7.51 25.01 11.82
C PRO A 23 -6.06 24.82 11.33
N ARG A 24 -5.08 25.09 12.20
CA ARG A 24 -3.65 24.92 11.88
C ARG A 24 -3.30 23.47 11.49
N HIS A 25 -3.94 22.48 12.11
CA HIS A 25 -3.71 21.07 11.78
C HIS A 25 -4.31 20.72 10.42
N TRP A 26 -5.47 21.31 10.07
CA TRP A 26 -6.04 21.13 8.75
C TRP A 26 -5.16 21.72 7.65
N LEU A 27 -4.65 22.93 7.86
CA LEU A 27 -3.74 23.56 6.91
C LEU A 27 -2.44 22.77 6.75
N GLY A 28 -1.87 22.28 7.86
CA GLY A 28 -0.71 21.39 7.84
C GLY A 28 -0.98 20.10 7.06
N MET A 29 -2.15 19.49 7.23
CA MET A 29 -2.59 18.33 6.46
C MET A 29 -2.72 18.67 4.96
N ALA A 30 -3.40 19.77 4.62
CA ALA A 30 -3.63 20.19 3.25
C ALA A 30 -2.31 20.46 2.50
N LEU A 31 -1.38 21.16 3.15
CA LEU A 31 -0.05 21.46 2.59
C LEU A 31 0.77 20.17 2.41
N ALA A 32 0.82 19.31 3.42
CA ALA A 32 1.53 18.04 3.31
C ALA A 32 0.93 17.14 2.23
N PHE A 33 -0.40 17.09 2.11
CA PHE A 33 -1.08 16.36 1.06
C PHE A 33 -0.77 16.91 -0.34
N ALA A 34 -0.77 18.23 -0.51
CA ALA A 34 -0.40 18.86 -1.77
C ALA A 34 1.05 18.52 -2.17
N LEU A 35 2.01 18.67 -1.25
CA LEU A 35 3.40 18.24 -1.48
C LEU A 35 3.51 16.74 -1.80
N ALA A 36 2.67 15.90 -1.18
CA ALA A 36 2.60 14.48 -1.51
C ALA A 36 2.09 14.25 -2.94
N LEU A 37 1.06 14.99 -3.38
CA LEU A 37 0.53 14.94 -4.76
C LEU A 37 1.56 15.40 -5.78
N LEU A 38 2.25 16.52 -5.52
CA LEU A 38 3.31 17.06 -6.37
C LEU A 38 4.41 16.03 -6.64
N THR A 39 4.74 15.22 -5.62
CA THR A 39 5.75 14.17 -5.74
C THR A 39 5.23 12.90 -6.40
N LYS A 40 4.01 12.43 -6.07
CA LYS A 40 3.35 11.28 -6.70
C LYS A 40 1.83 11.37 -6.61
N LEU A 41 1.15 11.32 -7.75
CA LEU A 41 -0.32 11.27 -7.83
C LEU A 41 -0.98 10.07 -7.13
N THR A 42 -0.24 9.00 -6.83
CA THR A 42 -0.77 7.85 -6.09
C THR A 42 -1.27 8.22 -4.69
N THR A 43 -0.88 9.39 -4.18
CA THR A 43 -1.33 9.92 -2.88
C THR A 43 -2.79 10.34 -2.90
N ILE A 44 -3.44 10.47 -4.09
CA ILE A 44 -4.88 10.74 -4.24
C ILE A 44 -5.77 9.76 -3.46
N VAL A 45 -5.23 8.58 -3.13
CA VAL A 45 -5.79 7.58 -2.21
C VAL A 45 -6.16 8.15 -0.83
N LEU A 46 -5.62 9.31 -0.42
CA LEU A 46 -5.99 9.95 0.82
C LEU A 46 -7.32 10.73 0.73
N LEU A 47 -7.81 11.07 -0.47
CA LEU A 47 -9.04 11.87 -0.62
C LEU A 47 -10.26 11.22 0.04
N PRO A 48 -10.55 9.91 -0.13
CA PRO A 48 -11.66 9.27 0.57
C PRO A 48 -11.50 9.31 2.10
N VAL A 49 -10.27 9.23 2.60
CA VAL A 49 -9.97 9.33 4.04
C VAL A 49 -10.28 10.72 4.56
N ILE A 50 -9.87 11.76 3.82
CA ILE A 50 -10.16 13.15 4.14
C ILE A 50 -11.67 13.40 4.11
N ALA A 51 -12.38 12.84 3.12
CA ALA A 51 -13.83 12.95 3.03
C ALA A 51 -14.52 12.29 4.23
N VAL A 52 -14.10 11.09 4.63
CA VAL A 52 -14.61 10.42 5.85
C VAL A 52 -14.29 11.25 7.09
N ALA A 53 -13.09 11.82 7.23
CA ALA A 53 -12.72 12.67 8.36
C ALA A 53 -13.61 13.93 8.46
N VAL A 54 -13.92 14.56 7.32
CA VAL A 54 -14.85 15.69 7.24
C VAL A 54 -16.28 15.25 7.60
N ALA A 55 -16.74 14.10 7.11
CA ALA A 55 -18.04 13.56 7.41
C ALA A 55 -18.21 13.24 8.91
N LEU A 56 -17.21 12.62 9.53
CA LEU A 56 -17.19 12.35 10.98
C LEU A 56 -17.19 13.65 11.79
N SER A 57 -16.49 14.69 11.29
CA SER A 57 -16.47 16.01 11.94
C SER A 57 -17.82 16.73 11.91
N ARG A 58 -18.76 16.33 11.03
CA ARG A 58 -20.13 16.89 10.98
C ARG A 58 -20.92 16.65 12.26
N ILE A 59 -20.59 15.59 13.00
CA ILE A 59 -21.25 15.28 14.28
C ILE A 59 -21.03 16.43 15.29
N SER A 60 -19.91 17.14 15.21
CA SER A 60 -19.51 18.18 16.17
C SER A 60 -19.52 19.61 15.61
N ARG A 61 -19.74 19.79 14.29
CA ARG A 61 -19.54 21.09 13.63
C ARG A 61 -20.66 21.45 12.66
N SER A 62 -20.91 22.75 12.51
CA SER A 62 -21.86 23.28 11.54
C SER A 62 -21.38 23.08 10.10
N TRP A 63 -22.32 22.93 9.16
CA TRP A 63 -22.02 22.74 7.73
C TRP A 63 -21.19 23.90 7.15
N ARG A 64 -21.39 25.14 7.63
CA ARG A 64 -20.62 26.32 7.20
C ARG A 64 -19.15 26.23 7.57
N ALA A 65 -18.85 25.70 8.76
CA ALA A 65 -17.49 25.48 9.20
C ALA A 65 -16.81 24.41 8.35
N LEU A 66 -17.51 23.32 8.03
CA LEU A 66 -16.98 22.28 7.15
C LEU A 66 -16.76 22.80 5.73
N ALA A 67 -17.73 23.52 5.16
CA ALA A 67 -17.61 24.12 3.82
C ALA A 67 -16.40 25.06 3.73
N ARG A 68 -16.19 25.89 4.77
CA ARG A 68 -15.02 26.77 4.85
C ARG A 68 -13.71 25.97 4.84
N VAL A 69 -13.61 24.96 5.69
CA VAL A 69 -12.42 24.12 5.83
C VAL A 69 -12.12 23.34 4.53
N SER A 70 -13.16 22.80 3.88
CA SER A 70 -13.04 22.18 2.55
C SER A 70 -12.61 23.18 1.47
N ALA A 71 -13.12 24.41 1.50
CA ALA A 71 -12.68 25.46 0.58
C ALA A 71 -11.20 25.81 0.76
N TRP A 72 -10.72 25.93 2.01
CA TRP A 72 -9.29 26.13 2.30
C TRP A 72 -8.42 24.98 1.81
N PHE A 73 -8.89 23.73 1.95
CA PHE A 73 -8.18 22.56 1.42
C PHE A 73 -8.04 22.62 -0.10
N LEU A 74 -9.14 22.85 -0.81
CA LEU A 74 -9.15 22.96 -2.27
C LEU A 74 -8.30 24.14 -2.75
N ALA A 75 -8.39 25.30 -2.10
CA ALA A 75 -7.56 26.46 -2.42
C ALA A 75 -6.07 26.14 -2.24
N THR A 76 -5.69 25.43 -1.17
CA THR A 76 -4.30 25.02 -0.94
C THR A 76 -3.79 24.10 -2.05
N ILE A 77 -4.57 23.09 -2.46
CA ILE A 77 -4.21 22.21 -3.56
C ILE A 77 -4.09 22.99 -4.87
N MET A 78 -5.02 23.89 -5.17
CA MET A 78 -4.99 24.67 -6.41
C MET A 78 -3.79 25.61 -6.47
N VAL A 79 -3.40 26.21 -5.35
CA VAL A 79 -2.23 27.10 -5.29
C VAL A 79 -0.92 26.33 -5.44
N VAL A 80 -0.79 25.16 -4.79
CA VAL A 80 0.46 24.39 -4.77
C VAL A 80 0.59 23.48 -5.99
N ASP A 81 -0.47 22.75 -6.33
CA ASP A 81 -0.47 21.71 -7.36
C ASP A 81 -1.28 22.08 -8.61
N GLY A 82 -2.04 23.18 -8.61
CA GLY A 82 -2.98 23.48 -9.68
C GLY A 82 -2.34 23.52 -11.06
N TYR A 83 -1.15 24.13 -11.18
CA TYR A 83 -0.39 24.14 -12.42
C TYR A 83 0.07 22.73 -12.83
N TYR A 84 0.57 21.93 -11.89
CA TYR A 84 1.01 20.55 -12.13
C TYR A 84 -0.16 19.65 -12.57
N LEU A 85 -1.29 19.72 -11.88
CA LEU A 85 -2.50 18.97 -12.20
C LEU A 85 -3.07 19.40 -13.56
N TRP A 86 -3.08 20.71 -13.85
CA TRP A 86 -3.48 21.23 -15.16
C TRP A 86 -2.58 20.68 -16.26
N PHE A 87 -1.27 20.73 -16.11
CA PHE A 87 -0.35 20.20 -17.11
C PHE A 87 -0.55 18.69 -17.32
N ARG A 88 -0.70 17.93 -16.22
CA ARG A 88 -0.83 16.48 -16.23
C ARG A 88 -2.15 15.95 -16.81
N PHE A 89 -3.26 16.65 -16.57
CA PHE A 89 -4.59 16.23 -17.01
C PHE A 89 -5.15 17.05 -18.18
N GLY A 90 -4.61 18.23 -18.45
CA GLY A 90 -5.07 19.15 -19.50
C GLY A 90 -4.60 18.78 -20.90
N THR A 91 -3.52 18.00 -21.02
CA THR A 91 -2.98 17.57 -22.32
C THR A 91 -3.21 16.06 -22.51
N PRO A 92 -3.90 15.62 -23.59
CA PRO A 92 -4.19 14.20 -23.83
C PRO A 92 -2.94 13.31 -23.80
N GLU A 93 -1.83 13.81 -24.31
CA GLU A 93 -0.53 13.13 -24.36
C GLU A 93 0.05 12.84 -22.96
N ASN A 94 -0.19 13.72 -21.98
CA ASN A 94 0.30 13.55 -20.61
C ASN A 94 -0.66 12.78 -19.69
N ARG A 95 -1.92 12.55 -20.12
CA ARG A 95 -2.90 11.74 -19.37
C ARG A 95 -2.45 10.29 -19.23
N MET A 96 -1.74 9.77 -20.24
CA MET A 96 -1.13 8.43 -20.23
C MET A 96 0.31 8.48 -19.73
N GLY A 97 0.55 9.12 -18.58
CA GLY A 97 1.87 9.11 -17.95
C GLY A 97 2.27 7.75 -17.34
N VAL A 98 1.56 6.68 -17.68
CA VAL A 98 2.13 5.34 -17.79
C VAL A 98 2.43 5.20 -19.27
N PRO A 99 3.71 5.25 -19.73
CA PRO A 99 4.00 4.91 -21.12
C PRO A 99 3.22 3.65 -21.44
N HIS A 100 2.62 3.57 -22.63
CA HIS A 100 1.96 2.36 -23.09
C HIS A 100 3.06 1.30 -23.23
N VAL A 101 3.49 0.76 -22.09
CA VAL A 101 4.26 -0.45 -22.00
C VAL A 101 3.27 -1.43 -22.60
N PRO A 102 3.58 -2.00 -23.78
CA PRO A 102 2.77 -3.08 -24.32
C PRO A 102 2.50 -4.02 -23.17
N ALA A 103 1.33 -4.63 -23.10
CA ALA A 103 1.04 -5.65 -22.11
C ALA A 103 1.97 -6.86 -22.37
N PHE A 104 3.28 -6.70 -22.15
CA PHE A 104 4.33 -7.72 -22.20
C PHE A 104 4.03 -8.81 -21.18
N PHE A 105 3.12 -8.54 -20.25
CA PHE A 105 2.48 -9.50 -19.36
C PHE A 105 1.00 -9.56 -19.75
N GLY A 106 0.68 -10.46 -20.69
CA GLY A 106 -0.64 -10.67 -21.26
C GLY A 106 -1.70 -11.01 -20.21
N LEU A 107 -2.27 -9.97 -19.59
CA LEU A 107 -3.44 -10.04 -18.73
C LEU A 107 -4.73 -9.77 -19.53
N GLU A 108 -4.71 -9.99 -20.84
CA GLU A 108 -5.90 -10.00 -21.69
C GLU A 108 -6.81 -11.16 -21.24
N GLY A 109 -7.76 -10.86 -20.34
CA GLY A 109 -8.67 -11.84 -19.74
C GLY A 109 -8.54 -12.07 -18.23
N ALA A 110 -7.77 -11.24 -17.51
CA ALA A 110 -7.39 -11.50 -16.11
C ALA A 110 -8.48 -11.27 -15.03
N ALA A 111 -9.58 -10.60 -15.32
CA ALA A 111 -10.57 -10.21 -14.30
C ALA A 111 -11.10 -11.40 -13.44
N PRO A 112 -11.38 -12.60 -13.99
CA PRO A 112 -11.77 -13.76 -13.20
C PRO A 112 -10.68 -14.21 -12.21
N TYR A 113 -9.41 -14.00 -12.54
CA TYR A 113 -8.26 -14.43 -11.75
C TYR A 113 -7.88 -13.45 -10.64
N TRP A 114 -8.54 -12.29 -10.57
CA TRP A 114 -8.21 -11.26 -9.58
C TRP A 114 -8.50 -11.68 -8.15
N PHE A 115 -9.59 -12.42 -7.95
CA PHE A 115 -10.03 -12.87 -6.63
C PHE A 115 -9.71 -14.35 -6.38
N LEU A 116 -9.11 -15.04 -7.36
CA LEU A 116 -8.68 -16.41 -7.18
C LEU A 116 -7.40 -16.43 -6.35
N PHE A 117 -7.45 -17.19 -5.26
CA PHE A 117 -6.33 -17.40 -4.37
C PHE A 117 -6.26 -18.88 -4.01
N SER A 118 -5.17 -19.55 -4.38
CA SER A 118 -4.90 -20.93 -4.00
C SER A 118 -3.73 -20.99 -3.02
N PRO A 119 -4.00 -21.27 -1.73
CA PRO A 119 -2.94 -21.46 -0.75
C PRO A 119 -1.96 -22.57 -1.12
N SER A 120 -2.44 -23.63 -1.79
CA SER A 120 -1.59 -24.76 -2.20
C SER A 120 -0.64 -24.37 -3.34
N ARG A 121 -1.07 -23.60 -4.34
CA ARG A 121 -0.18 -23.07 -5.38
C ARG A 121 0.86 -22.13 -4.81
N LEU A 122 0.44 -21.31 -3.85
CA LEU A 122 1.33 -20.37 -3.19
C LEU A 122 2.36 -21.07 -2.30
N ALA A 123 2.00 -22.20 -1.69
CA ALA A 123 2.92 -23.04 -0.92
C ALA A 123 3.90 -23.82 -1.81
N SER A 124 3.44 -24.31 -2.97
CA SER A 124 4.29 -25.08 -3.88
C SER A 124 5.29 -24.20 -4.65
N ARG A 125 4.98 -22.92 -4.86
CA ARG A 125 5.87 -21.92 -5.45
C ARG A 125 5.68 -20.56 -4.77
N PRO A 126 6.38 -20.28 -3.66
CA PRO A 126 6.19 -19.04 -2.90
C PRO A 126 6.89 -17.81 -3.52
N PHE A 127 7.78 -18.03 -4.48
CA PHE A 127 8.51 -16.97 -5.17
C PHE A 127 7.85 -16.59 -6.50
N VAL A 128 8.10 -15.36 -6.97
CA VAL A 128 7.75 -14.96 -8.32
C VAL A 128 8.90 -15.39 -9.24
N VAL A 129 8.62 -16.26 -10.21
CA VAL A 129 9.60 -16.67 -11.21
C VAL A 129 9.47 -15.75 -12.42
N HIS A 130 10.57 -15.08 -12.79
CA HIS A 130 10.59 -14.24 -13.99
C HIS A 130 10.25 -15.06 -15.25
N GLY A 131 9.31 -14.58 -16.06
CA GLY A 131 8.84 -15.26 -17.27
C GLY A 131 7.72 -16.28 -17.07
N ASP A 132 7.30 -16.52 -15.82
CA ASP A 132 6.17 -17.41 -15.54
C ASP A 132 4.84 -16.64 -15.57
N HIS A 133 4.35 -16.41 -16.80
CA HIS A 133 3.16 -15.61 -17.10
C HIS A 133 1.88 -16.13 -16.43
N GLU A 134 1.80 -17.44 -16.16
CA GLU A 134 0.62 -18.05 -15.53
C GLU A 134 0.39 -17.50 -14.12
N TYR A 135 1.43 -17.45 -13.28
CA TYR A 135 1.28 -17.00 -11.89
C TYR A 135 1.12 -15.49 -11.75
N MET A 136 1.58 -14.73 -12.74
CA MET A 136 1.35 -13.28 -12.80
C MET A 136 -0.12 -12.93 -13.07
N SER A 137 -0.92 -13.90 -13.53
CA SER A 137 -2.35 -13.74 -13.78
C SER A 137 -3.20 -13.79 -12.51
N TYR A 138 -2.72 -14.45 -11.45
CA TYR A 138 -3.41 -14.54 -10.15
C TYR A 138 -3.03 -13.38 -9.24
N PHE A 139 -3.75 -12.26 -9.37
CA PHE A 139 -3.41 -10.99 -8.72
C PHE A 139 -3.14 -11.08 -7.20
N LEU A 140 -4.01 -11.76 -6.44
CA LEU A 140 -3.81 -11.88 -4.99
C LEU A 140 -2.57 -12.71 -4.66
N GLU A 141 -2.39 -13.87 -5.31
CA GLU A 141 -1.19 -14.69 -5.11
C GLU A 141 0.07 -13.88 -5.46
N PHE A 142 0.02 -13.17 -6.56
CA PHE A 142 1.08 -12.32 -7.03
C PHE A 142 1.45 -11.21 -6.04
N ILE A 143 0.47 -10.48 -5.48
CA ILE A 143 0.71 -9.49 -4.42
C ILE A 143 1.39 -10.13 -3.22
N PHE A 144 0.90 -11.30 -2.78
CA PHE A 144 1.48 -11.99 -1.63
C PHE A 144 2.93 -12.40 -1.86
N ARG A 145 3.24 -13.02 -3.02
CA ARG A 145 4.61 -13.43 -3.37
C ARG A 145 5.54 -12.23 -3.47
N SER A 146 5.12 -11.22 -4.23
CA SER A 146 5.92 -10.02 -4.51
C SER A 146 6.16 -9.16 -3.25
N SER A 147 5.18 -9.08 -2.34
CA SER A 147 5.30 -8.35 -1.08
C SER A 147 6.21 -9.01 -0.05
N LEU A 148 6.31 -10.34 -0.07
CA LEU A 148 7.06 -11.09 0.94
C LEU A 148 8.45 -11.53 0.48
N PHE A 149 8.60 -11.91 -0.80
CA PHE A 149 9.79 -12.65 -1.24
C PHE A 149 10.51 -12.08 -2.47
N SER A 150 10.11 -10.88 -2.94
CA SER A 150 10.64 -10.24 -4.15
C SER A 150 10.43 -11.08 -5.44
N GLU A 151 11.05 -10.66 -6.54
CA GLU A 151 10.95 -11.31 -7.86
C GLU A 151 12.01 -12.41 -8.09
N ILE A 152 12.64 -12.89 -7.02
CA ILE A 152 13.76 -13.84 -7.06
C ILE A 152 13.30 -15.17 -6.49
N ASP A 153 13.47 -16.22 -7.29
CA ASP A 153 13.33 -17.59 -6.84
C ASP A 153 14.67 -18.09 -6.27
N PHE A 154 14.64 -18.55 -5.02
CA PHE A 154 15.82 -19.10 -4.34
C PHE A 154 15.90 -20.62 -4.45
N GLY A 155 14.89 -21.25 -5.05
CA GLY A 155 14.78 -22.69 -5.22
C GLY A 155 14.10 -23.41 -4.06
N GLU A 156 13.80 -24.68 -4.30
CA GLU A 156 13.02 -25.57 -3.43
C GLU A 156 13.48 -25.64 -1.95
N PRO A 157 14.78 -25.63 -1.61
CA PRO A 157 15.22 -25.71 -0.21
C PRO A 157 14.64 -24.63 0.70
N TYR A 158 14.19 -23.53 0.09
CA TYR A 158 13.68 -22.36 0.80
C TYR A 158 12.16 -22.25 0.82
N TYR A 159 11.44 -23.12 0.11
CA TYR A 159 10.00 -23.02 -0.05
C TYR A 159 9.28 -23.16 1.29
N LEU A 160 9.75 -24.06 2.15
CA LEU A 160 9.19 -24.24 3.49
C LEU A 160 9.32 -22.97 4.33
N THR A 161 10.49 -22.34 4.34
CA THR A 161 10.72 -21.11 5.13
C THR A 161 9.87 -19.96 4.61
N ALA A 162 9.78 -19.80 3.29
CA ALA A 162 8.92 -18.80 2.68
C ALA A 162 7.44 -19.05 3.02
N TYR A 163 6.98 -20.30 2.93
CA TYR A 163 5.63 -20.67 3.34
C TYR A 163 5.34 -20.36 4.82
N LEU A 164 6.26 -20.69 5.72
CA LEU A 164 6.12 -20.36 7.15
C LEU A 164 6.06 -18.85 7.40
N LEU A 165 6.92 -18.07 6.74
CA LEU A 165 6.88 -16.61 6.80
C LEU A 165 5.54 -16.05 6.33
N MET A 166 5.02 -16.59 5.23
CA MET A 166 3.74 -16.21 4.70
C MET A 166 2.59 -16.53 5.66
N LEU A 167 2.60 -17.69 6.32
CA LEU A 167 1.61 -18.01 7.35
C LEU A 167 1.70 -17.04 8.53
N VAL A 168 2.92 -16.70 8.98
CA VAL A 168 3.13 -15.77 10.09
C VAL A 168 2.63 -14.37 9.73
N PHE A 169 3.07 -13.81 8.60
CA PHE A 169 2.67 -12.47 8.18
C PHE A 169 1.23 -12.39 7.73
N GLY A 170 0.72 -13.42 7.04
CA GLY A 170 -0.68 -13.55 6.69
C GLY A 170 -1.56 -13.61 7.93
N GLY A 171 -1.15 -14.35 8.96
CA GLY A 171 -1.83 -14.38 10.26
C GLY A 171 -1.82 -13.02 10.98
N ILE A 172 -0.67 -12.35 11.02
CA ILE A 172 -0.55 -10.98 11.57
C ILE A 172 -1.48 -10.02 10.84
N LEU A 173 -1.47 -10.04 9.51
CA LEU A 173 -2.32 -9.22 8.65
C LEU A 173 -3.80 -9.51 8.90
N ALA A 174 -4.20 -10.77 8.92
CA ALA A 174 -5.59 -11.18 9.15
C ALA A 174 -6.09 -10.75 10.54
N LEU A 175 -5.29 -10.96 11.59
CA LEU A 175 -5.64 -10.54 12.94
C LEU A 175 -5.68 -9.02 13.10
N GLY A 176 -4.76 -8.30 12.44
CA GLY A 176 -4.76 -6.84 12.42
C GLY A 176 -5.98 -6.25 11.70
N LEU A 177 -6.36 -6.83 10.55
CA LEU A 177 -7.57 -6.43 9.82
C LEU A 177 -8.85 -6.80 10.58
N TRP A 178 -8.87 -7.95 11.26
CA TRP A 178 -9.98 -8.34 12.12
C TRP A 178 -10.19 -7.34 13.26
N GLU A 179 -9.11 -6.94 13.94
CA GLU A 179 -9.16 -5.94 15.00
C GLU A 179 -9.63 -4.58 14.48
N LEU A 180 -9.11 -4.16 13.31
CA LEU A 180 -9.52 -2.95 12.64
C LEU A 180 -11.02 -2.97 12.30
N LEU A 181 -11.52 -4.08 11.75
CA LEU A 181 -12.93 -4.28 11.46
C LEU A 181 -13.78 -4.21 12.74
N ARG A 182 -13.38 -4.93 13.80
CA ARG A 182 -14.07 -4.93 15.10
C ARG A 182 -14.21 -3.53 15.67
N ARG A 183 -13.13 -2.73 15.67
CA ARG A 183 -13.14 -1.33 16.13
C ARG A 183 -14.00 -0.44 15.23
N THR A 184 -13.96 -0.67 13.92
CA THR A 184 -14.78 0.05 12.94
C THR A 184 -16.28 -0.20 13.18
N LEU A 185 -16.67 -1.45 13.42
CA LEU A 185 -18.04 -1.84 13.77
C LEU A 185 -18.46 -1.26 15.14
N ALA A 186 -17.52 -1.12 16.07
CA ALA A 186 -17.72 -0.41 17.32
C ALA A 186 -17.76 1.13 17.18
N ARG A 187 -17.69 1.65 15.95
CA ARG A 187 -17.70 3.10 15.62
C ARG A 187 -16.56 3.89 16.22
N ASP A 188 -15.43 3.23 16.47
CA ASP A 188 -14.20 3.93 16.85
C ASP A 188 -13.73 4.84 15.71
N HIS A 189 -13.60 6.14 15.99
CA HIS A 189 -13.32 7.15 14.96
C HIS A 189 -11.96 6.92 14.29
N GLU A 190 -10.95 6.52 15.05
CA GLU A 190 -9.62 6.23 14.51
C GLU A 190 -9.67 5.02 13.58
N ALA A 191 -10.32 3.92 14.01
CA ALA A 191 -10.50 2.74 13.18
C ALA A 191 -11.29 3.04 11.89
N LEU A 192 -12.29 3.92 11.93
CA LEU A 192 -13.02 4.35 10.73
C LEU A 192 -12.11 5.04 9.71
N LEU A 193 -11.20 5.92 10.16
CA LEU A 193 -10.23 6.58 9.28
C LEU A 193 -9.22 5.58 8.71
N LEU A 194 -8.71 4.68 9.54
CA LEU A 194 -7.77 3.64 9.12
C LEU A 194 -8.41 2.66 8.14
N SER A 195 -9.67 2.27 8.35
CA SER A 195 -10.45 1.45 7.43
C SER A 195 -10.71 2.16 6.11
N ALA A 196 -11.02 3.47 6.13
CA ALA A 196 -11.16 4.26 4.93
C ALA A 196 -9.84 4.32 4.13
N PHE A 197 -8.71 4.45 4.82
CA PHE A 197 -7.39 4.47 4.17
C PHE A 197 -7.03 3.10 3.58
N TRP A 198 -7.30 2.03 4.31
CA TRP A 198 -7.12 0.66 3.84
C TRP A 198 -7.96 0.37 2.59
N LEU A 199 -9.27 0.66 2.66
CA LEU A 199 -10.20 0.42 1.56
C LEU A 199 -9.85 1.28 0.35
N SER A 200 -9.52 2.56 0.55
CA SER A 200 -9.10 3.41 -0.56
C SER A 200 -7.83 2.89 -1.22
N SER A 201 -6.87 2.38 -0.45
CA SER A 201 -5.63 1.79 -1.00
C SER A 201 -5.91 0.53 -1.79
N LEU A 202 -6.80 -0.33 -1.30
CA LEU A 202 -7.23 -1.53 -2.01
C LEU A 202 -7.95 -1.18 -3.33
N LEU A 203 -8.88 -0.22 -3.30
CA LEU A 203 -9.60 0.24 -4.49
C LEU A 203 -8.68 0.93 -5.49
N ALA A 204 -7.72 1.73 -5.03
CA ALA A 204 -6.74 2.37 -5.90
C ALA A 204 -5.84 1.34 -6.56
N LEU A 205 -5.42 0.30 -5.82
CA LEU A 205 -4.64 -0.80 -6.36
C LEU A 205 -5.41 -1.58 -7.43
N GLY A 206 -6.65 -1.99 -7.13
CA GLY A 206 -7.51 -2.69 -8.08
C GLY A 206 -7.87 -1.85 -9.31
N GLY A 207 -8.21 -0.58 -9.10
CA GLY A 207 -8.51 0.36 -10.18
C GLY A 207 -7.29 0.66 -11.06
N PHE A 208 -6.10 0.79 -10.46
CA PHE A 208 -4.87 0.94 -11.22
C PHE A 208 -4.61 -0.28 -12.11
N ARG A 209 -4.74 -1.49 -11.55
CA ARG A 209 -4.63 -2.74 -12.31
C ARG A 209 -5.68 -2.91 -13.39
N TRP A 210 -6.89 -2.36 -13.19
CA TRP A 210 -7.94 -2.34 -14.21
C TRP A 210 -7.54 -1.48 -15.41
N MET A 211 -7.02 -0.28 -15.14
CA MET A 211 -6.73 0.71 -16.17
C MET A 211 -5.38 0.47 -16.87
N ALA A 212 -4.40 -0.06 -16.13
CA ALA A 212 -3.07 -0.34 -16.61
C ALA A 212 -2.67 -1.72 -16.08
N ALA A 213 -2.88 -2.75 -16.90
CA ALA A 213 -2.35 -4.09 -16.67
C ALA A 213 -0.83 -4.14 -16.89
N ALA A 214 -0.10 -3.22 -16.25
CA ALA A 214 1.31 -2.98 -16.44
C ALA A 214 2.16 -3.50 -15.25
N SER A 215 3.48 -3.36 -15.39
CA SER A 215 4.54 -3.85 -14.51
C SER A 215 4.22 -3.86 -13.00
N VAL A 216 4.58 -4.99 -12.39
CA VAL A 216 4.71 -5.32 -10.96
C VAL A 216 5.16 -4.16 -10.06
N SER A 217 6.12 -3.36 -10.54
CA SER A 217 6.73 -2.26 -9.80
C SER A 217 5.75 -1.14 -9.44
N GLN A 218 4.59 -1.08 -10.10
CA GLN A 218 3.58 -0.04 -9.89
C GLN A 218 2.59 -0.39 -8.76
N ASP A 219 2.48 -1.67 -8.40
CA ASP A 219 1.54 -2.17 -7.39
C ASP A 219 1.97 -1.86 -5.96
N PHE A 220 3.27 -1.93 -5.67
CA PHE A 220 3.81 -1.72 -4.32
C PHE A 220 3.51 -0.33 -3.73
N ARG A 221 3.14 0.63 -4.58
CA ARG A 221 2.82 2.00 -4.19
C ARG A 221 1.61 2.07 -3.25
N TYR A 222 0.65 1.17 -3.43
CA TYR A 222 -0.59 1.12 -2.65
C TYR A 222 -0.56 0.05 -1.57
N VAL A 223 0.29 -0.97 -1.71
CA VAL A 223 0.47 -2.04 -0.70
C VAL A 223 0.85 -1.45 0.66
N LEU A 224 1.76 -0.47 0.72
CA LEU A 224 2.11 0.20 1.97
C LEU A 224 0.90 0.86 2.65
N GLY A 225 0.01 1.47 1.86
CA GLY A 225 -1.23 2.07 2.36
C GLY A 225 -2.19 1.03 2.96
N MET A 226 -2.14 -0.21 2.49
CA MET A 226 -2.88 -1.33 3.08
C MET A 226 -2.21 -1.91 4.33
N LEU A 227 -0.87 -1.98 4.36
CA LEU A 227 -0.14 -2.57 5.48
C LEU A 227 -0.19 -1.69 6.75
N ILE A 228 -0.18 -0.36 6.61
CA ILE A 228 -0.17 0.55 7.77
C ILE A 228 -1.40 0.35 8.68
N PRO A 229 -2.65 0.40 8.19
CA PRO A 229 -3.83 0.14 9.02
C PRO A 229 -3.82 -1.23 9.68
N ALA A 230 -3.39 -2.27 8.95
CA ALA A 230 -3.31 -3.63 9.49
C ALA A 230 -2.27 -3.74 10.61
N ALA A 231 -1.10 -3.11 10.45
CA ALA A 231 -0.05 -3.09 11.47
C ALA A 231 -0.51 -2.38 12.74
N ILE A 232 -1.26 -1.27 12.61
CA ILE A 232 -1.86 -0.57 13.75
C ILE A 232 -2.91 -1.46 14.44
N GLY A 233 -3.77 -2.13 13.66
CA GLY A 233 -4.73 -3.10 14.18
C GLY A 233 -4.04 -4.24 14.94
N TRP A 234 -2.96 -4.79 14.39
CA TRP A 234 -2.15 -5.80 15.06
C TRP A 234 -1.58 -5.28 16.39
N GLY A 235 -0.96 -4.09 16.39
CA GLY A 235 -0.43 -3.47 17.59
C GLY A 235 -1.50 -3.24 18.66
N SER A 236 -2.70 -2.81 18.26
CA SER A 236 -3.87 -2.69 19.14
C SER A 236 -4.24 -4.05 19.75
N TRP A 237 -4.31 -5.11 18.94
CA TRP A 237 -4.64 -6.45 19.43
C TRP A 237 -3.59 -6.97 20.42
N VAL A 238 -2.31 -6.80 20.11
CA VAL A 238 -1.19 -7.16 21.01
C VAL A 238 -1.30 -6.41 22.34
N ALA A 239 -1.63 -5.11 22.31
CA ALA A 239 -1.71 -4.28 23.52
C ALA A 239 -2.80 -4.75 24.49
N HIS A 240 -3.93 -5.24 23.97
CA HIS A 240 -5.06 -5.73 24.76
C HIS A 240 -4.98 -7.22 25.11
N ALA A 241 -3.99 -7.96 24.58
CA ALA A 241 -3.81 -9.37 24.88
C ALA A 241 -3.36 -9.60 26.33
N ARG A 242 -3.73 -10.76 26.90
CA ARG A 242 -3.25 -11.20 28.22
C ARG A 242 -1.71 -11.18 28.27
N PRO A 243 -1.06 -10.86 29.40
CA PRO A 243 0.39 -10.64 29.47
C PRO A 243 1.24 -11.78 28.88
N VAL A 244 0.85 -13.03 29.11
CA VAL A 244 1.53 -14.22 28.56
C VAL A 244 1.40 -14.28 27.03
N MET A 245 0.20 -14.03 26.50
CA MET A 245 -0.06 -14.04 25.06
C MET A 245 0.63 -12.87 24.37
N ARG A 246 0.58 -11.67 24.97
CA ARG A 246 1.27 -10.48 24.50
C ARG A 246 2.77 -10.72 24.30
N ARG A 247 3.46 -11.35 25.27
CA ARG A 247 4.88 -11.70 25.14
C ARG A 247 5.14 -12.63 23.95
N LYS A 248 4.32 -13.68 23.79
CA LYS A 248 4.43 -14.63 22.68
C LYS A 248 4.25 -13.95 21.32
N MET A 249 3.27 -13.06 21.21
CA MET A 249 3.00 -12.31 19.99
C MET A 249 4.10 -11.33 19.62
N ILE A 250 4.61 -10.58 20.60
CA ILE A 250 5.74 -9.68 20.40
C ILE A 250 6.95 -10.50 19.91
N GLY A 251 7.22 -11.64 20.56
CA GLY A 251 8.25 -12.57 20.12
C GLY A 251 8.04 -13.07 18.68
N LEU A 252 6.81 -13.42 18.30
CA LEU A 252 6.46 -13.82 16.94
C LEU A 252 6.71 -12.70 15.93
N THR A 253 6.32 -11.45 16.24
CA THR A 253 6.58 -10.30 15.37
C THR A 253 8.08 -10.06 15.18
N PHE A 254 8.86 -10.10 16.26
CA PHE A 254 10.32 -9.94 16.16
C PHE A 254 11.00 -11.10 15.44
N ALA A 255 10.56 -12.33 15.66
CA ALA A 255 11.08 -13.50 14.96
C ALA A 255 10.78 -13.42 13.45
N GLY A 256 9.55 -13.09 13.07
CA GLY A 256 9.16 -12.90 11.66
C GLY A 256 9.93 -11.74 11.01
N GLY A 257 10.06 -10.61 11.71
CA GLY A 257 10.83 -9.46 11.25
C GLY A 257 12.33 -9.78 11.09
N GLY A 258 12.93 -10.45 12.07
CA GLY A 258 14.33 -10.88 12.02
C GLY A 258 14.58 -11.87 10.88
N LEU A 259 13.68 -12.83 10.68
CA LEU A 259 13.76 -13.77 9.56
C LEU A 259 13.61 -13.04 8.21
N SER A 260 12.75 -12.02 8.12
CA SER A 260 12.63 -11.18 6.91
C SER A 260 13.91 -10.40 6.62
N VAL A 261 14.53 -9.81 7.65
CA VAL A 261 15.82 -9.11 7.49
C VAL A 261 16.91 -10.08 7.06
N TYR A 262 16.98 -11.26 7.66
CA TYR A 262 17.89 -12.32 7.24
C TYR A 262 17.72 -12.65 5.75
N TRP A 263 16.47 -12.76 5.28
CA TRP A 263 16.14 -12.98 3.88
C TRP A 263 16.60 -11.83 2.98
N MET A 264 16.37 -10.57 3.36
CA MET A 264 16.85 -9.39 2.63
C MET A 264 18.38 -9.35 2.54
N VAL A 265 19.09 -9.75 3.60
CA VAL A 265 20.55 -9.83 3.61
C VAL A 265 21.04 -10.97 2.70
N ARG A 266 20.39 -12.14 2.74
CA ARG A 266 20.72 -13.27 1.85
C ARG A 266 20.46 -12.93 0.38
N LEU A 267 19.39 -12.19 0.08
CA LEU A 267 19.11 -11.61 -1.24
C LEU A 267 20.28 -10.75 -1.72
N ALA A 268 20.68 -9.77 -0.90
CA ALA A 268 21.78 -8.88 -1.23
C ALA A 268 23.10 -9.65 -1.44
N ALA A 269 23.31 -10.74 -0.69
CA ALA A 269 24.49 -11.60 -0.82
C ALA A 269 24.46 -12.53 -2.04
N PHE A 270 23.28 -12.91 -2.55
CA PHE A 270 23.12 -13.73 -3.77
C PHE A 270 23.19 -12.89 -5.06
N GLN A 271 22.94 -11.59 -4.97
CA GLN A 271 22.96 -10.63 -6.09
C GLN A 271 24.31 -10.33 -6.78
N PRO A 272 25.52 -10.61 -6.24
CA PRO A 272 26.78 -10.31 -6.95
C PRO A 272 26.91 -11.03 -8.30
N GLU A 273 26.34 -12.23 -8.42
CA GLU A 273 26.32 -13.01 -9.67
C GLU A 273 25.16 -12.59 -10.57
N PHE A 274 24.02 -12.22 -9.98
CA PHE A 274 22.83 -11.75 -10.69
C PHE A 274 23.06 -10.41 -11.40
N GLY A 275 23.82 -9.49 -10.78
CA GLY A 275 24.22 -8.22 -11.37
C GLY A 275 25.09 -8.38 -12.62
N LYS A 276 25.89 -9.45 -12.71
CA LYS A 276 26.68 -9.77 -13.92
C LYS A 276 25.78 -10.24 -15.07
N HIS A 277 24.77 -11.07 -14.79
CA HIS A 277 23.83 -11.53 -15.83
C HIS A 277 22.90 -10.42 -16.33
N TRP A 278 22.43 -9.51 -15.47
CA TRP A 278 21.62 -8.37 -15.89
C TRP A 278 22.42 -7.31 -16.64
N MET A 279 23.70 -7.08 -16.32
CA MET A 279 24.55 -6.22 -17.16
C MET A 279 24.77 -6.80 -18.56
N LEU A 280 24.87 -8.14 -18.68
CA LEU A 280 25.04 -8.80 -19.97
C LEU A 280 23.74 -8.83 -20.80
N GLN A 281 22.57 -9.01 -20.19
CA GLN A 281 21.28 -8.94 -20.88
C GLN A 281 20.84 -7.50 -21.20
N GLY A 282 21.16 -6.53 -20.34
CA GLY A 282 20.88 -5.11 -20.59
C GLY A 282 21.67 -4.52 -21.77
N GLN A 283 22.83 -5.08 -22.11
CA GLN A 283 23.59 -4.69 -23.32
C GLN A 283 22.98 -5.24 -24.62
N GLY A 284 22.13 -6.28 -24.56
CA GLY A 284 21.41 -6.82 -25.72
C GLY A 284 20.08 -6.12 -26.04
N LEU A 285 19.57 -5.29 -25.12
CA LEU A 285 18.32 -4.51 -25.27
C LEU A 285 18.57 -3.04 -25.66
N LEU A 286 19.83 -2.68 -25.92
CA LEU A 286 20.24 -1.37 -26.46
C LEU A 286 20.54 -1.40 -27.96
N TRP A 287 20.09 -2.45 -28.68
CA TRP A 287 20.10 -2.55 -30.14
C TRP A 287 18.70 -2.76 -30.69
#